data_AF-A0A6V7IEL9-F1
#
_entry.id   AF-A0A6V7IEL9-F1
#
_cell.length_a   1.000
_cell.length_b   1.000
_cell.length_c   1.000
_cell.angle_alpha   90.00
_cell.angle_beta   90.00
_cell.angle_gamma   90.00
#
_symmetry.space_group_name_H-M   'P 1'
#
loop_
_entity.id
_entity.type
_entity.pdbx_description
1 polymer ?
#
loop_
_entity_poly.entity_id
_entity_poly.type
_entity_poly.pdbx_seq_one_letter_code
_entity_poly.pdbx_strand_id
1 'polypeptide(L)' 'WKRTMLGGANAICAHSGAGKTTLLATLARLTQPSCGSICLNGVELSKGVMSKIGSFVPQFDPMPGYLTVSEYVMFS' A
#
# COMPACT_ATOMS: atom_id res chain seq x y z
N TRP A 1 14.96 10.68 -9.84
CA TRP A 1 14.66 9.26 -9.59
C TRP A 1 15.35 8.81 -8.32
N LYS A 2 14.60 8.59 -7.23
CA LYS A 2 15.18 8.14 -5.94
C LYS A 2 14.97 6.62 -5.84
N ARG A 3 16.06 5.86 -5.84
CA ARG A 3 16.03 4.41 -5.60
C ARG A 3 15.89 4.16 -4.10
N THR A 4 14.90 3.38 -3.72
CA THR A 4 14.78 2.89 -2.34
C THR A 4 15.73 1.71 -2.14
N MET A 5 16.50 1.71 -1.05
CA MET A 5 17.34 0.57 -0.65
C MET A 5 16.52 -0.40 0.21
N LEU A 6 16.89 -1.68 0.23
CA LEU A 6 16.32 -2.69 1.13
C LEU A 6 16.49 -2.23 2.59
N GLY A 7 15.42 -2.30 3.39
CA GLY A 7 15.41 -1.92 4.81
C GLY A 7 15.22 -0.42 5.12
N GLY A 8 15.00 0.43 4.10
CA GLY A 8 14.75 1.86 4.31
C GLY A 8 13.28 2.20 4.56
N ALA A 9 13.00 3.08 5.52
CA ALA A 9 11.69 3.70 5.71
C ALA A 9 11.59 5.02 4.92
N ASN A 10 10.50 5.20 4.17
CA ASN A 10 10.22 6.47 3.49
C ASN A 10 8.91 7.04 4.02
N ALA A 11 8.92 8.34 4.32
CA ALA A 11 7.73 9.08 4.74
C ALA A 11 7.25 10.00 3.61
N ILE A 12 5.93 10.10 3.44
CA ILE A 12 5.29 11.02 2.51
C ILE A 12 4.53 12.07 3.33
N CYS A 13 5.06 13.29 3.38
CA CYS A 13 4.48 14.41 4.13
C CYS A 13 3.91 15.46 3.16
N ALA A 14 2.62 15.78 3.29
CA ALA A 14 1.92 16.81 2.53
C ALA A 14 0.67 17.26 3.30
N HIS A 15 0.01 18.33 2.89
CA HIS A 15 -1.23 18.82 3.50
C HIS A 15 -2.41 17.85 3.31
N SER A 16 -3.39 17.82 4.23
CA SER A 16 -4.60 17.00 4.07
C SER A 16 -5.31 17.33 2.76
N GLY A 17 -5.79 16.33 2.02
CA GLY A 17 -6.39 16.53 0.69
C GLY A 17 -5.39 16.61 -0.49
N ALA A 18 -4.08 16.67 -0.26
CA ALA A 18 -3.06 16.67 -1.34
C ALA A 18 -2.93 15.33 -2.11
N GLY A 19 -3.80 14.35 -1.84
CA GLY A 19 -3.77 13.06 -2.54
C GLY A 19 -2.77 12.02 -2.01
N LYS A 20 -2.22 12.19 -0.79
CA LYS A 20 -1.31 11.19 -0.17
C LYS A 20 -1.92 9.80 -0.09
N THR A 21 -3.15 9.71 0.40
CA THR A 21 -3.90 8.45 0.50
C THR A 21 -4.12 7.86 -0.89
N THR A 22 -4.45 8.70 -1.88
CA THR A 22 -4.58 8.30 -3.29
C THR A 22 -3.27 7.76 -3.85
N LEU A 23 -2.14 8.39 -3.54
CA LEU A 23 -0.81 7.95 -3.97
C LEU A 23 -0.42 6.61 -3.33
N LEU A 24 -0.66 6.43 -2.02
CA LEU A 24 -0.44 5.16 -1.33
C LEU A 24 -1.35 4.05 -1.87
N ALA A 25 -2.62 4.35 -2.14
CA ALA A 25 -3.56 3.41 -2.76
C ALA A 25 -3.14 3.05 -4.19
N THR A 26 -2.57 3.99 -4.94
CA THR A 26 -2.06 3.75 -6.30
C THR A 26 -0.79 2.89 -6.28
N LEU A 27 0.13 3.14 -5.32
CA LEU A 27 1.30 2.30 -5.06
C LEU A 27 0.90 0.87 -4.66
N ALA A 28 -0.13 0.75 -3.82
CA ALA A 28 -0.73 -0.53 -3.44
C ALA A 28 -1.62 -1.15 -4.54
N ARG A 29 -1.65 -0.57 -5.76
CA ARG A 29 -2.49 -1.02 -6.90
C ARG A 29 -3.98 -1.21 -6.55
N LEU A 30 -4.46 -0.51 -5.52
CA LEU A 30 -5.88 -0.38 -5.18
C LEU A 30 -6.58 0.61 -6.12
N THR A 31 -5.83 1.57 -6.68
CA THR A 31 -6.29 2.52 -7.69
C THR A 31 -5.38 2.45 -8.92
N GLN A 32 -5.95 2.51 -10.13
CA GLN A 32 -5.15 2.56 -11.35
C GLN A 32 -4.50 3.94 -11.51
N PRO A 33 -3.18 4.02 -11.78
CA PRO A 33 -2.54 5.28 -12.12
C PRO A 33 -3.11 5.79 -13.45
N SER A 34 -3.44 7.09 -13.52
CA SER A 34 -3.92 7.70 -14.77
C SER A 34 -2.81 7.83 -15.83
N CYS A 35 -1.54 7.88 -15.41
CA CYS A 35 -0.37 7.91 -16.28
C CYS A 35 0.88 7.45 -15.51
N GLY A 36 1.86 6.88 -16.22
CA GLY A 36 3.12 6.38 -15.67
C GLY A 36 3.09 4.90 -15.31
N SER A 37 4.28 4.35 -15.04
CA SER A 37 4.47 2.96 -14.62
C SER A 37 5.16 2.90 -13.25
N ILE A 38 4.77 1.93 -12.44
CA ILE A 38 5.35 1.69 -11.12
C ILE A 38 6.08 0.35 -11.20
N CYS A 39 7.40 0.38 -11.00
CA CYS A 39 8.23 -0.81 -11.04
C CYS A 39 8.80 -1.11 -9.66
N LEU A 40 8.71 -2.36 -9.22
CA LEU A 40 9.36 -2.86 -8.03
C LEU A 40 10.47 -3.82 -8.45
N ASN A 41 11.71 -3.54 -8.06
CA ASN A 41 12.91 -4.27 -8.48
C ASN A 41 13.03 -4.44 -10.01
N GLY A 42 12.55 -3.48 -10.79
CA GLY A 42 12.57 -3.52 -12.25
C GLY A 42 11.42 -4.30 -12.90
N VAL A 43 10.55 -4.94 -12.10
CA VAL A 43 9.33 -5.60 -12.59
C VAL A 43 8.16 -4.63 -12.44
N GLU A 44 7.35 -4.48 -13.49
CA GLU A 44 6.14 -3.66 -13.42
C GLU A 44 5.16 -4.26 -12.40
N LEU A 45 4.75 -3.46 -11.42
CA LEU A 45 3.81 -3.88 -10.40
C LEU A 45 2.46 -4.18 -11.05
N SER A 46 2.03 -5.42 -11.15
CA SER A 46 0.65 -5.76 -11.51
C SER A 46 -0.18 -6.02 -10.26
N LYS A 47 -1.51 -6.02 -10.38
CA LYS A 47 -2.42 -6.30 -9.24
C LYS A 47 -2.08 -7.63 -8.56
N GLY A 48 -1.71 -8.66 -9.33
CA GLY A 48 -1.34 -9.98 -8.81
C GLY A 48 0.06 -10.03 -8.19
N VAL A 49 0.98 -9.15 -8.60
CA VAL A 49 2.30 -9.04 -7.96
C VAL A 49 2.15 -8.34 -6.61
N MET A 50 1.36 -7.27 -6.54
CA MET A 50 1.16 -6.49 -5.31
C MET A 50 0.62 -7.34 -4.15
N SER A 51 -0.36 -8.21 -4.40
CA SER A 51 -0.90 -9.14 -3.38
C SER A 51 0.12 -10.15 -2.85
N LYS A 52 1.25 -10.39 -3.55
CA LYS A 52 2.29 -11.34 -3.13
C LYS A 52 3.44 -10.70 -2.36
N ILE A 53 3.66 -9.39 -2.52
CA ILE A 53 4.89 -8.74 -2.05
C ILE A 53 4.68 -7.57 -1.08
N GLY A 54 3.44 -7.10 -0.92
CA GLY A 54 3.17 -5.98 -0.04
C GLY A 54 1.85 -6.11 0.68
N SER A 55 1.89 -5.77 1.96
CA SER A 55 0.70 -5.57 2.80
C SER A 55 0.34 -4.09 2.77
N PHE A 56 -0.94 -3.79 2.56
CA PHE A 56 -1.47 -2.42 2.66
C PHE A 56 -2.38 -2.32 3.86
N VAL A 57 -2.05 -1.42 4.79
CA VAL A 57 -2.89 -1.16 5.97
C VAL A 57 -3.78 0.05 5.65
N PRO A 58 -5.11 -0.13 5.53
CA PRO A 58 -6.01 0.97 5.24
C PRO A 58 -6.09 1.94 6.42
N GLN A 59 -6.47 3.19 6.12
CA GLN A 59 -6.64 4.24 7.13
C GLN A 59 -7.80 3.94 8.10
N PHE A 60 -8.80 3.19 7.64
CA PHE A 60 -9.92 2.75 8.46
C PHE A 60 -9.84 1.23 8.60
N ASP A 61 -9.68 0.77 9.83
CA ASP A 61 -9.67 -0.65 10.16
C ASP A 61 -11.09 -1.04 10.59
N PRO A 62 -11.85 -1.78 9.76
CA PRO A 62 -13.18 -2.26 10.12
C PRO A 62 -13.02 -3.46 11.06
N MET A 63 -12.53 -3.22 12.29
CA MET A 63 -12.42 -4.26 13.29
C MET A 63 -13.83 -4.54 13.85
N PRO A 64 -14.41 -5.73 13.65
CA PRO A 64 -15.70 -6.04 14.24
C PRO A 64 -15.48 -6.23 15.74
N GLY A 65 -16.26 -5.53 16.58
CA GLY A 65 -16.10 -5.54 18.04
C GLY A 65 -16.32 -6.89 18.75
N TYR A 66 -16.48 -7.98 18.00
CA TYR A 66 -16.78 -9.33 18.48
C TYR A 66 -15.70 -10.36 18.14
N LEU A 67 -14.57 -9.98 17.52
CA LEU A 67 -13.45 -10.87 17.24
C LEU A 67 -12.28 -10.62 18.19
N THR A 68 -11.64 -11.70 18.63
CA THR A 68 -10.36 -11.63 19.34
C THR A 68 -9.23 -11.28 18.38
N VAL A 69 -8.15 -10.68 18.90
CA VAL A 69 -6.96 -10.31 18.10
C VAL A 69 -6.41 -11.50 17.30
N SER A 70 -6.47 -12.71 17.88
CA SER A 70 -5.98 -13.93 17.23
C SER A 70 -6.79 -14.33 16.00
N GLU A 71 -8.10 -14.10 16.01
CA GLU A 71 -8.96 -14.45 14.89
C GLU A 71 -8.77 -13.46 13.74
N TYR A 72 -8.65 -12.17 14.04
CA TYR A 72 -8.40 -11.14 13.04
C TYR A 72 -7.10 -11.37 12.26
N VAL A 73 -6.01 -11.74 12.96
CA VAL A 73 -4.71 -12.03 12.33
C VAL A 73 -4.75 -13.31 11.48
N MET A 74 -5.62 -14.28 11.82
CA MET A 74 -5.79 -15.51 11.04
C MET A 74 -6.60 -15.31 9.74
N PHE A 75 -7.47 -14.31 9.69
CA PHE A 75 -8.34 -14.03 8.54
C PHE A 75 -7.84 -12.88 7.63
N SER A 76 -6.74 -12.21 8.00
CA SER A 76 -6.10 -11.14 7.22
C SER A 76 -5.02 -11.65 6.27
#